data_AF-A0AAJ6TEE1-F1
#
_entry.id   AF-A0AAJ6TEE1-F1
#
_cell.length_a   1.000
_cell.length_b   1.000
_cell.length_c   1.000
_cell.angle_alpha   90.00
_cell.angle_beta   90.00
_cell.angle_gamma   90.00
#
_symmetry.space_group_name_H-M   'P 1'
#
loop_
_entity.id
_entity.type
_entity.pdbx_description
1 polymer ?
#
loop_
_entity_poly.entity_id
_entity_poly.type
_entity_poly.pdbx_seq_one_letter_code
_entity_poly.pdbx_strand_id
1 'polypeptide(L)'
;MGILSGSVPWFTMMIVHKRWTLLQKIDDTLEVFHTHAVAGLPGGVLTGLFAEPELCVLFLSVKNSRGGVYGGSGGIQILKQLVGGAFIIGWNVVVTSIICVVINFVIPLRMSEEQLLIGDDAVHGEEAYALWGDGEKYDATKHGDNTEHNMETRTSTGATQVM
;
A
#
# COMPACT_ATOMS: atom_id res chain seq x y z
N MET A 1 -10.92 -14.71 -14.08
CA MET A 1 -9.68 -14.01 -13.67
C MET A 1 -9.94 -12.53 -13.41
N GLY A 2 -10.12 -11.71 -14.44
CA GLY A 2 -10.25 -10.25 -14.31
C GLY A 2 -11.33 -9.75 -13.33
N ILE A 3 -12.53 -10.35 -13.36
CA ILE A 3 -13.61 -9.97 -12.43
C ILE A 3 -13.21 -10.19 -10.97
N LEU A 4 -12.58 -11.33 -10.65
CA LEU A 4 -12.17 -11.65 -9.29
C LEU A 4 -10.97 -10.79 -8.86
N SER A 5 -9.99 -10.57 -9.74
CA SER A 5 -8.84 -9.72 -9.44
C SER A 5 -9.19 -8.24 -9.31
N GLY A 6 -10.33 -7.78 -9.84
CA GLY A 6 -10.82 -6.42 -9.61
C GLY A 6 -11.73 -6.29 -8.40
N SER A 7 -12.71 -7.19 -8.27
CA SER A 7 -13.72 -7.12 -7.21
C SER A 7 -13.19 -7.45 -5.81
N VAL A 8 -12.26 -8.40 -5.69
CA VAL A 8 -11.70 -8.80 -4.39
C VAL A 8 -10.85 -7.69 -3.77
N PRO A 9 -9.86 -7.09 -4.48
CA PRO A 9 -9.12 -5.95 -3.96
C PRO A 9 -10.04 -4.78 -3.59
N TRP A 10 -10.97 -4.41 -4.48
CA TRP A 10 -11.93 -3.35 -4.21
C TRP A 10 -12.74 -3.61 -2.93
N PHE A 11 -13.26 -4.82 -2.75
CA PHE A 11 -14.00 -5.18 -1.54
C PHE A 11 -13.11 -5.09 -0.29
N THR A 12 -11.88 -5.61 -0.37
CA THR A 12 -10.97 -5.63 0.77
C THR A 12 -10.52 -4.22 1.17
N MET A 13 -10.27 -3.35 0.19
CA MET A 13 -9.90 -1.96 0.36
C MET A 13 -11.08 -1.12 0.88
N MET A 14 -12.25 -1.21 0.23
CA MET A 14 -13.36 -0.29 0.54
C MET A 14 -14.17 -0.70 1.78
N ILE A 15 -14.24 -2.00 2.09
CA ILE A 15 -15.11 -2.53 3.14
C ILE A 15 -14.28 -3.14 4.28
N VAL A 16 -13.37 -4.06 3.98
CA VAL A 16 -12.65 -4.80 5.03
C VAL A 16 -11.66 -3.90 5.77
N HIS A 17 -10.88 -3.11 5.04
CA HIS A 17 -9.92 -2.17 5.64
C HIS A 17 -10.59 -1.21 6.62
N LYS A 18 -11.74 -0.64 6.24
CA LYS A 18 -12.49 0.31 7.09
C LYS A 18 -13.15 -0.32 8.32
N ARG A 19 -13.44 -1.63 8.28
CA ARG A 19 -14.12 -2.33 9.38
C ARG A 19 -13.16 -3.00 10.36
N TRP A 20 -11.92 -3.27 9.94
CA TRP A 20 -10.99 -4.06 10.73
C TRP A 20 -9.87 -3.20 11.28
N THR A 21 -9.87 -3.03 12.60
CA THR A 21 -8.96 -2.14 13.34
C THR A 21 -7.49 -2.47 13.16
N LEU A 22 -7.14 -3.72 12.83
CA LEU A 22 -5.78 -4.11 12.53
C LEU A 22 -5.31 -3.55 11.17
N LEU A 23 -6.18 -3.56 10.16
CA LEU A 23 -5.84 -3.04 8.84
C LEU A 23 -5.74 -1.52 8.84
N GLN A 24 -6.56 -0.83 9.64
CA GLN A 24 -6.47 0.63 9.79
C GLN A 24 -5.15 1.11 10.41
N LYS A 25 -4.41 0.23 11.09
CA LYS A 25 -3.08 0.55 11.63
C LYS A 25 -1.97 0.37 10.60
N ILE A 26 -2.28 -0.24 9.45
CA ILE A 26 -1.34 -0.42 8.35
C ILE A 26 -1.42 0.84 7.49
N ASP A 27 -0.40 1.68 7.61
CA ASP A 27 -0.23 2.87 6.79
C ASP A 27 0.31 2.48 5.40
N ASP A 28 -0.61 2.13 4.49
CA ASP A 28 -0.36 1.77 3.10
C ASP A 28 -0.94 2.85 2.18
N THR A 29 -0.18 3.91 1.96
CA THR A 29 -0.60 5.13 1.25
C THR A 29 -1.08 4.91 -0.18
N LEU A 30 -0.53 3.91 -0.88
CA LEU A 30 -0.91 3.56 -2.26
C LEU A 30 -1.80 2.31 -2.33
N GLU A 31 -2.23 1.78 -1.18
CA GLU A 31 -3.03 0.56 -1.05
C GLU A 31 -2.43 -0.62 -1.84
N VAL A 32 -1.09 -0.72 -1.85
CA VAL A 32 -0.31 -1.72 -2.60
C VAL A 32 -0.65 -3.12 -2.09
N PHE A 33 -0.86 -3.29 -0.79
CA PHE A 33 -1.20 -4.57 -0.18
C PHE A 33 -2.48 -5.16 -0.80
N HIS A 34 -3.52 -4.34 -0.95
CA HIS A 34 -4.80 -4.79 -1.50
C HIS A 34 -4.71 -5.05 -3.01
N THR A 35 -4.08 -4.14 -3.75
CA THR A 35 -4.00 -4.20 -5.21
C THR A 35 -3.00 -5.24 -5.73
N HIS A 36 -1.99 -5.61 -4.95
CA HIS A 36 -0.93 -6.54 -5.36
C HIS A 36 -1.01 -7.86 -4.59
N ALA A 37 -0.93 -7.84 -3.25
CA ALA A 37 -0.88 -9.08 -2.47
C ALA A 37 -2.26 -9.78 -2.47
N VAL A 38 -3.32 -9.03 -2.18
CA VAL A 38 -4.68 -9.56 -2.11
C VAL A 38 -5.26 -9.86 -3.50
N ALA A 39 -4.83 -9.16 -4.55
CA ALA A 39 -5.17 -9.51 -5.94
C ALA A 39 -4.37 -10.70 -6.47
N GLY A 40 -3.08 -10.75 -6.14
CA GLY A 40 -2.11 -11.70 -6.65
C GLY A 40 -2.33 -13.11 -6.15
N LEU A 41 -2.67 -13.30 -4.86
CA LEU A 41 -2.94 -14.62 -4.29
C LEU A 41 -4.12 -15.34 -5.00
N PRO A 42 -5.31 -14.74 -5.11
CA PRO A 42 -6.41 -15.29 -5.91
C PRO A 42 -6.03 -15.50 -7.38
N GLY A 43 -5.27 -14.59 -7.98
CA GLY A 43 -4.75 -14.78 -9.35
C GLY A 43 -3.88 -16.04 -9.48
N GLY A 44 -2.99 -16.29 -8.52
CA GLY A 44 -2.18 -17.50 -8.45
C GLY A 44 -3.03 -18.75 -8.28
N VAL A 45 -4.00 -18.74 -7.36
CA VAL A 45 -4.93 -19.86 -7.12
C VAL A 45 -5.73 -20.19 -8.38
N LEU A 46 -6.31 -19.17 -9.02
CA LEU A 46 -7.09 -19.35 -10.24
C LEU A 46 -6.20 -19.80 -11.41
N THR A 47 -4.91 -19.48 -11.42
CA THR A 47 -3.95 -20.05 -12.38
C THR A 47 -3.81 -21.55 -12.14
N GLY A 48 -3.74 -21.98 -10.87
CA GLY A 48 -3.78 -23.39 -10.51
C GLY A 48 -5.09 -24.09 -10.90
N LEU A 49 -6.20 -23.35 -10.99
CA LEU A 49 -7.49 -23.88 -11.41
C LEU A 49 -7.63 -23.96 -12.93
N PHE A 50 -7.20 -22.92 -13.65
CA PHE A 50 -7.49 -22.72 -15.08
C PHE A 50 -6.26 -22.86 -16.00
N ALA A 51 -5.13 -23.37 -15.52
CA ALA A 51 -3.99 -23.66 -16.39
C ALA A 51 -4.34 -24.73 -17.44
N GLU A 52 -4.29 -24.36 -18.72
CA GLU A 52 -4.51 -25.25 -19.86
C GLU A 52 -3.22 -26.05 -20.16
N PRO A 53 -3.26 -27.40 -20.16
CA PRO A 53 -2.08 -28.23 -20.46
C PRO A 53 -1.36 -27.91 -21.76
N GLU A 54 -2.08 -27.66 -22.85
CA GLU A 54 -1.48 -27.38 -24.17
C GLU A 54 -0.68 -26.07 -24.14
N LEU A 55 -1.23 -25.03 -23.52
CA LEU A 55 -0.55 -23.75 -23.34
C LEU A 55 0.65 -23.88 -22.38
N CYS A 56 0.53 -24.71 -21.34
CA CYS A 56 1.63 -24.97 -20.43
C CYS A 56 2.83 -25.63 -21.14
N VAL A 57 2.60 -26.61 -22.03
CA VAL A 57 3.68 -27.27 -22.77
C VAL A 57 4.36 -26.31 -23.76
N LEU A 58 3.62 -25.35 -24.31
CA LEU A 58 4.17 -24.37 -25.25
C LEU A 58 5.13 -23.37 -24.58
N PHE A 59 4.83 -22.94 -23.34
CA PHE A 59 5.55 -21.84 -22.67
C PHE A 59 6.39 -22.26 -21.46
N LEU A 60 6.13 -23.42 -20.84
CA LEU A 60 6.79 -23.85 -19.62
C LEU A 60 7.74 -25.03 -19.89
N SER A 61 8.95 -24.96 -19.33
CA SER A 61 9.88 -26.10 -19.32
C SER A 61 9.42 -27.24 -18.39
N VAL A 62 8.46 -26.97 -17.51
CA VAL A 62 7.93 -27.95 -16.54
C VAL A 62 6.84 -28.79 -17.19
N LYS A 63 7.19 -30.05 -17.48
CA LYS A 63 6.27 -31.03 -18.06
C LYS A 63 5.12 -31.37 -17.11
N ASN A 64 3.98 -31.76 -17.68
CA ASN A 64 2.76 -32.18 -16.97
C ASN A 64 2.11 -31.10 -16.07
N SER A 65 2.42 -29.83 -16.28
CA SER A 65 1.71 -28.72 -15.64
C SER A 65 0.28 -28.66 -16.18
N ARG A 66 -0.70 -28.73 -15.28
CA ARG A 66 -2.12 -28.78 -15.65
C ARG A 66 -2.98 -28.22 -14.53
N GLY A 67 -3.97 -27.42 -14.88
CA GLY A 67 -4.93 -26.86 -13.93
C GLY A 67 -6.01 -27.86 -13.52
N GLY A 68 -6.78 -27.50 -12.50
CA GLY A 68 -7.89 -28.33 -12.01
C GLY A 68 -8.99 -28.56 -13.04
N VAL A 69 -9.42 -27.50 -13.73
CA VAL A 69 -10.56 -27.54 -14.67
C VAL A 69 -10.15 -28.13 -16.01
N TYR A 70 -9.12 -27.58 -16.64
CA TYR A 70 -8.69 -28.00 -17.98
C TYR A 70 -7.75 -29.21 -17.99
N GLY A 71 -7.15 -29.55 -16.86
CA GLY A 71 -6.26 -30.70 -16.71
C GLY A 71 -6.91 -32.03 -16.35
N GLY A 72 -8.25 -32.08 -16.25
CA GLY A 72 -9.03 -33.26 -15.89
C GLY A 72 -8.98 -33.64 -14.40
N SER A 73 -7.80 -33.96 -13.86
CA SER A 73 -7.58 -34.38 -12.46
C SER A 73 -6.50 -33.56 -11.75
N GLY A 74 -6.39 -32.26 -12.10
CA GLY A 74 -5.25 -31.40 -11.78
C GLY A 74 -5.40 -30.52 -10.52
N GLY A 75 -5.69 -31.09 -9.34
CA GLY A 75 -5.75 -30.29 -8.10
C GLY A 75 -4.37 -29.82 -7.58
N ILE A 76 -3.30 -30.53 -7.95
CA ILE A 76 -1.95 -30.29 -7.43
C ILE A 76 -1.39 -28.92 -7.80
N GLN A 77 -1.81 -28.35 -8.93
CA GLN A 77 -1.34 -27.05 -9.36
C GLN A 77 -1.83 -25.93 -8.43
N ILE A 78 -3.04 -26.03 -7.89
CA ILE A 78 -3.53 -25.08 -6.87
C ILE A 78 -2.63 -25.12 -5.65
N LEU A 79 -2.27 -26.31 -5.16
CA LEU A 79 -1.38 -26.47 -4.02
C LEU A 79 0.01 -25.87 -4.32
N LYS A 80 0.57 -26.11 -5.50
CA LYS A 80 1.85 -25.50 -5.90
C LYS A 80 1.79 -23.97 -5.88
N GLN A 81 0.71 -23.38 -6.37
CA GLN A 81 0.52 -21.93 -6.37
C GLN A 81 0.36 -21.37 -4.94
N LEU A 82 -0.32 -22.10 -4.05
CA LEU A 82 -0.44 -21.73 -2.64
C LEU A 82 0.89 -21.81 -1.91
N VAL A 83 1.66 -22.89 -2.11
CA VAL A 83 2.99 -23.05 -1.50
C VAL A 83 3.96 -21.99 -2.02
N GLY A 84 3.97 -21.75 -3.33
CA GLY A 84 4.78 -20.68 -3.93
C GLY A 84 4.39 -19.30 -3.42
N GLY A 85 3.08 -19.01 -3.34
CA GLY A 85 2.57 -17.77 -2.78
C GLY A 85 2.95 -17.58 -1.30
N ALA A 86 2.80 -18.63 -0.48
CA ALA A 86 3.19 -18.60 0.93
C ALA A 86 4.69 -18.39 1.10
N PHE A 87 5.52 -19.02 0.27
CA PHE A 87 6.96 -18.79 0.24
C PHE A 87 7.29 -17.33 -0.09
N ILE A 88 6.69 -16.77 -1.15
CA ILE A 88 6.92 -15.38 -1.56
C ILE A 88 6.51 -14.42 -0.45
N ILE A 89 5.36 -14.63 0.19
CA ILE A 89 4.88 -13.80 1.29
C ILE A 89 5.84 -13.88 2.48
N GLY A 90 6.18 -15.09 2.94
CA GLY A 90 7.09 -15.28 4.07
C GLY A 90 8.48 -14.70 3.81
N TRP A 91 9.02 -14.93 2.62
CA TRP A 91 10.31 -14.38 2.20
C TRP A 91 10.32 -12.85 2.20
N ASN A 92 9.31 -12.22 1.60
CA ASN A 92 9.23 -10.76 1.56
C ASN A 92 9.02 -10.16 2.96
N VAL A 93 8.15 -10.75 3.79
CA VAL A 93 7.97 -10.27 5.17
C VAL A 93 9.29 -10.33 5.92
N VAL A 94 10.01 -11.45 5.86
CA VAL A 94 11.27 -11.61 6.61
C VAL A 94 12.37 -10.68 6.06
N VAL A 95 12.64 -10.75 4.76
CA VAL A 95 13.78 -10.05 4.15
C VAL A 95 13.55 -8.54 4.12
N THR A 96 12.37 -8.07 3.72
CA THR A 96 12.07 -6.63 3.69
C THR A 96 12.11 -6.05 5.10
N SER A 97 11.56 -6.73 6.11
CA SER A 97 11.66 -6.25 7.50
C SER A 97 13.10 -6.17 7.99
N ILE A 98 13.95 -7.16 7.67
CA ILE A 98 15.38 -7.10 8.01
C ILE A 98 16.04 -5.89 7.35
N ILE A 99 15.82 -5.68 6.05
CA ILE A 99 16.39 -4.55 5.32
C ILE A 99 15.95 -3.22 5.93
N CYS A 100 14.64 -3.05 6.18
CA CYS A 100 14.11 -1.83 6.79
C CYS A 100 14.72 -1.57 8.17
N VAL A 101 14.80 -2.59 9.04
CA VAL A 101 15.39 -2.45 10.37
C VAL A 101 16.88 -2.09 10.30
N VAL A 102 17.63 -2.73 9.39
CA VAL A 102 19.05 -2.45 9.19
C VAL A 102 19.27 -1.01 8.72
N ILE A 103 18.49 -0.54 7.74
CA ILE A 103 18.58 0.84 7.26
C ILE A 103 18.21 1.82 8.38
N ASN A 104 17.21 1.50 9.20
CA ASN A 104 16.75 2.33 10.30
C ASN A 104 17.81 2.55 11.40
N PHE A 105 18.86 1.73 11.46
CA PHE A 105 20.00 2.00 12.36
C PHE A 105 20.94 3.09 11.84
N VAL A 106 20.92 3.39 10.55
CA VAL A 106 21.81 4.38 9.91
C VAL A 106 21.06 5.67 9.62
N ILE A 107 19.84 5.57 9.10
CA ILE A 107 18.99 6.71 8.74
C ILE A 107 17.53 6.42 9.14
N PRO A 108 16.82 7.38 9.75
CA PRO A 108 15.40 7.19 10.07
C PRO A 108 14.60 7.03 8.77
N LEU A 109 13.89 5.91 8.63
CA LEU A 109 13.07 5.63 7.43
C LEU A 109 11.78 6.46 7.39
N ARG A 110 11.31 6.92 8.55
CA ARG A 110 10.11 7.74 8.68
C ARG A 110 10.49 9.08 9.31
N MET A 111 9.95 10.12 8.73
CA MET A 111 10.07 11.49 9.20
C MET A 111 9.33 11.68 10.54
N SER A 112 9.69 12.72 11.30
CA SER A 112 8.96 13.07 12.53
C SER A 112 7.49 13.41 12.26
N GLU A 113 6.61 13.16 13.24
CA GLU A 113 5.18 13.45 13.09
C GLU A 113 4.89 14.94 12.84
N GLU A 114 5.72 15.86 13.38
CA GLU A 114 5.61 17.29 13.12
C GLU A 114 5.88 17.63 11.65
N GLN A 115 6.95 17.09 11.07
CA GLN A 115 7.28 17.34 9.68
C GLN A 115 6.32 16.60 8.72
N LEU A 116 5.79 15.43 9.11
CA LEU A 116 4.74 14.73 8.36
C LEU A 116 3.44 15.54 8.27
N LEU A 117 3.12 16.35 9.29
CA LEU A 117 1.96 17.25 9.28
C LEU A 117 2.15 18.42 8.30
N ILE A 118 3.37 18.93 8.16
CA ILE A 118 3.71 19.99 7.21
C ILE A 118 3.73 19.45 5.78
N GLY A 119 4.25 18.23 5.57
CA GLY A 119 4.29 17.59 4.27
C GLY A 119 5.50 17.99 3.44
N ASP A 120 5.32 18.18 2.13
CA ASP A 120 6.42 18.35 1.17
C ASP A 120 7.26 19.61 1.43
N ASP A 121 6.62 20.67 1.94
CA ASP A 121 7.26 21.94 2.32
C ASP A 121 8.35 21.74 3.39
N ALA A 122 8.19 20.78 4.32
CA ALA A 122 9.19 20.50 5.36
C ALA A 122 10.49 19.90 4.83
N VAL A 123 10.50 19.35 3.61
CA VAL A 123 11.68 18.73 2.99
C VAL A 123 12.21 19.57 1.84
N HIS A 124 11.31 20.01 0.97
CA HIS A 124 11.67 20.64 -0.29
C HIS A 124 11.47 22.16 -0.27
N GLY A 125 10.75 22.71 0.72
CA GLY A 125 10.41 24.15 0.77
C GLY A 125 9.47 24.57 -0.36
N GLU A 126 8.72 23.62 -0.90
CA GLU A 126 7.82 23.78 -2.03
C GLU A 126 6.40 23.33 -1.65
N GLU A 127 5.43 24.12 -2.06
CA GLU A 127 4.01 23.78 -2.01
C GLU A 127 3.59 23.23 -3.38
N ALA A 128 3.04 22.01 -3.42
CA ALA A 128 2.58 21.39 -4.67
C ALA A 128 1.52 22.25 -5.40
N TYR A 129 0.76 23.05 -4.65
CA TYR A 129 -0.22 23.99 -5.17
C TYR A 129 -0.17 25.33 -4.43
N ALA A 130 0.45 26.35 -5.03
CA ALA A 130 0.38 27.74 -4.54
C ALA A 130 -0.98 28.39 -4.86
N LEU A 131 -2.06 27.87 -4.27
CA LEU A 131 -3.43 28.39 -4.48
C LEU A 131 -3.60 29.81 -3.95
N TRP A 132 -2.80 30.19 -2.94
CA TRP A 132 -2.74 31.52 -2.33
C TRP A 132 -1.28 31.96 -2.33
N GLY A 133 -0.84 32.49 -3.47
CA GLY A 133 0.53 32.96 -3.66
C GLY A 133 0.81 34.26 -2.91
N ASP A 134 1.03 34.17 -1.60
CA ASP A 134 1.40 35.31 -0.75
C ASP A 134 2.93 35.37 -0.51
N GLY A 135 3.71 34.49 -1.16
CA GLY A 135 5.19 34.60 -1.20
C GLY A 135 5.92 34.37 0.13
N GLU A 136 5.23 33.94 1.18
CA GLU A 136 5.84 33.56 2.45
C GLU A 136 6.55 32.22 2.28
N LYS A 137 7.89 32.25 2.32
CA LYS A 137 8.71 31.04 2.42
C LYS A 137 8.74 30.60 3.88
N TYR A 138 8.50 29.33 4.16
CA TYR A 138 8.70 28.76 5.49
C TYR A 138 10.18 28.91 5.90
N ASP A 139 10.44 29.63 7.00
CA ASP A 139 11.77 29.86 7.55
C ASP A 139 11.99 28.99 8.79
N ALA A 140 12.77 27.91 8.63
CA ALA A 140 13.10 26.95 9.67
C ALA A 140 13.93 27.53 10.84
N THR A 141 14.40 28.79 10.76
CA THR A 141 15.17 29.43 11.84
C THR A 141 14.30 30.07 12.92
N LYS A 142 12.98 30.13 12.74
CA LYS A 142 12.02 30.68 13.71
C LYS A 142 11.62 29.67 14.80
N HIS A 143 12.58 29.09 15.52
CA HIS A 143 12.29 28.33 16.73
C HIS A 143 12.45 29.21 17.98
N GLY A 144 11.30 29.68 18.49
CA GLY A 144 11.12 30.11 19.87
C GLY A 144 11.45 31.57 20.18
N ASP A 145 10.41 32.40 20.30
CA ASP A 145 10.38 33.35 21.41
C ASP A 145 8.94 33.56 21.90
N ASN A 146 8.77 33.48 23.21
CA ASN A 146 7.49 33.64 23.89
C ASN A 146 6.95 35.04 23.68
N THR A 147 5.71 35.19 23.21
CA THR A 147 4.91 36.36 23.62
C THR A 147 3.43 36.01 23.65
N GLU A 148 2.93 35.74 24.85
CA GLU A 148 1.55 36.02 25.22
C GLU A 148 1.25 37.50 24.93
N HIS A 149 0.58 37.82 23.82
CA HIS A 149 -0.31 38.98 23.75
C HIS A 149 -1.20 38.90 22.51
N ASN A 150 -2.49 39.17 22.73
CA ASN A 150 -3.55 39.41 21.74
C ASN A 150 -4.36 38.18 21.30
N MET A 151 -5.05 37.59 22.28
CA MET A 151 -6.51 37.49 22.16
C MET A 151 -7.05 38.90 21.87
N GLU A 152 -7.36 39.19 20.60
CA GLU A 152 -8.60 39.85 20.17
C GLU A 152 -8.55 40.12 18.67
N THR A 153 -9.70 39.97 18.03
CA THR A 153 -10.02 40.35 16.64
C THR A 153 -9.37 39.54 15.50
N ARG A 154 -10.03 38.43 15.13
CA ARG A 154 -10.63 38.27 13.78
C ARG A 154 -11.48 36.99 13.73
N THR A 155 -12.77 37.15 14.00
CA THR A 155 -13.81 36.25 13.50
C THR A 155 -13.78 36.30 11.97
N SER A 156 -13.38 35.22 11.32
CA SER A 156 -13.66 34.97 9.90
C SER A 156 -14.56 33.75 9.80
N THR A 157 -15.83 34.04 9.52
CA THR A 157 -16.88 33.08 9.25
C THR A 157 -16.67 32.50 7.85
N GLY A 158 -16.44 31.20 7.73
CA GLY A 158 -16.36 30.50 6.46
C GLY A 158 -16.58 29.01 6.63
N ALA A 159 -17.80 28.56 6.34
CA ALA A 159 -18.21 27.16 6.28
C ALA A 159 -17.20 26.32 5.46
N THR A 160 -16.87 25.09 5.85
CA THR A 160 -17.73 23.93 5.54
C THR A 160 -17.35 22.76 6.48
N GLN A 161 -18.21 22.48 7.45
CA GLN A 161 -18.35 21.12 7.98
C GLN A 161 -19.03 20.29 6.89
N VAL A 162 -18.40 19.20 6.47
CA VAL A 162 -19.12 18.07 5.85
C VAL A 162 -18.92 16.85 6.73
N MET A 163 -20.07 16.25 7.01
CA MET A 163 -20.36 15.10 7.87
C MET A 163 -19.79 13.79 7.31
#